data_AF-A0A7Y7XJC4-F1
#
_entry.id   AF-A0A7Y7XJC4-F1
#
_cell.length_a   1.000
_cell.length_b   1.000
_cell.length_c   1.000
_cell.angle_alpha   90.00
_cell.angle_beta   90.00
_cell.angle_gamma   90.00
#
_symmetry.space_group_name_H-M   'P 1'
#
loop_
_entity.id
_entity.type
_entity.pdbx_description
1 polymer ?
#
loop_
_entity_poly.entity_id
_entity_poly.type
_entity_poly.pdbx_seq_one_letter_code
_entity_poly.pdbx_strand_id
1 'polypeptide(L)'
;MAKKITPDPPPVSSGPVKSMRPDATRLLGTLGLTLAKTIDHDAPFKPTIFAIQPGVNAQDALTYVSKLLAVAELNGDEISLHTNPVERSLFWGMLHSVEFARAVVDALLEGSSSCHQHPSD
;
A
#
# COMPACT_ATOMS: atom_id res chain seq x y z
N MET A 1 -13.75 6.30 63.86
CA MET A 1 -13.80 7.21 62.69
C MET A 1 -12.70 6.77 61.72
N ALA A 2 -13.07 6.11 60.63
CA ALA A 2 -12.13 5.46 59.71
C ALA A 2 -11.52 6.49 58.74
N LYS A 3 -10.19 6.57 58.68
CA LYS A 3 -9.46 7.40 57.70
C LYS A 3 -9.27 6.60 56.41
N LYS A 4 -9.95 7.02 55.35
CA LYS A 4 -9.84 6.47 53.99
C LYS A 4 -8.45 6.76 53.43
N ILE A 5 -7.65 5.72 53.22
CA ILE A 5 -6.34 5.79 52.56
C ILE A 5 -6.61 5.73 51.06
N THR A 6 -6.40 6.86 50.37
CA THR A 6 -6.44 6.91 48.90
C THR A 6 -5.04 6.59 48.39
N PRO A 7 -4.86 5.65 47.45
CA PRO A 7 -3.55 5.38 46.86
C PRO A 7 -3.22 6.46 45.83
N ASP A 8 -1.96 6.92 45.81
CA ASP A 8 -1.46 7.89 44.84
C ASP A 8 -1.49 7.32 43.41
N PRO A 9 -1.80 8.16 42.39
CA PRO A 9 -1.74 7.75 41.00
C PRO A 9 -0.28 7.55 40.55
N PRO A 10 -0.01 6.62 39.62
CA PRO A 10 1.33 6.41 39.12
C PRO A 10 1.81 7.64 38.32
N PRO A 11 3.11 7.95 38.33
CA PRO A 11 3.66 9.07 37.58
C PRO A 11 3.44 8.82 36.08
N VAL A 12 2.77 9.76 35.42
CA VAL A 12 2.63 9.79 33.96
C VAL A 12 4.01 10.10 33.40
N SER A 13 4.72 9.06 32.95
CA SER A 13 5.98 9.20 32.24
C SER A 13 5.71 9.77 30.85
N SER A 14 5.57 11.09 30.76
CA SER A 14 5.57 11.87 29.52
C SER A 14 7.00 12.00 28.97
N GLY A 15 7.62 10.86 28.66
CA GLY A 15 8.76 10.83 27.75
C GLY A 15 8.23 10.91 26.32
N PRO A 16 8.88 11.67 25.41
CA PRO A 16 8.55 11.56 24.00
C PRO A 16 8.85 10.12 23.59
N VAL A 17 7.79 9.34 23.32
CA VAL A 17 7.93 8.05 22.67
C VAL A 17 8.44 8.40 21.28
N LYS A 18 9.77 8.45 21.11
CA LYS A 18 10.41 8.53 19.81
C LYS A 18 9.93 7.30 19.07
N SER A 19 8.91 7.48 18.26
CA SER A 19 8.38 6.46 17.37
C SER A 19 9.57 6.02 16.52
N MET A 20 10.20 4.92 16.91
CA MET A 20 11.15 4.17 16.08
C MET A 20 10.33 3.51 14.97
N ARG A 21 9.62 4.31 14.17
CA ARG A 21 9.09 3.83 12.92
C ARG A 21 10.31 3.78 12.00
N PRO A 22 10.79 2.58 11.62
CA PRO A 22 11.90 2.49 10.70
C PRO A 22 11.57 3.30 9.45
N ASP A 23 12.54 4.10 9.01
CA ASP A 23 12.44 5.00 7.87
C ASP A 23 12.05 4.19 6.62
N ALA A 24 10.78 4.31 6.23
CA ALA A 24 10.22 3.48 5.17
C ALA A 24 10.82 3.82 3.79
N THR A 25 11.38 5.02 3.61
CA THR A 25 12.18 5.37 2.42
C THR A 25 13.40 4.47 2.33
N ARG A 26 14.10 4.25 3.46
CA ARG A 26 15.24 3.34 3.53
C ARG A 26 14.81 1.89 3.32
N LEU A 27 13.60 1.50 3.72
CA LEU A 27 13.08 0.14 3.53
C LEU A 27 12.66 -0.16 2.08
N LEU A 28 12.07 0.79 1.35
CA LEU A 28 11.83 0.57 -0.09
C LEU A 28 13.14 0.62 -0.88
N GLY A 29 14.10 1.45 -0.46
CA GLY A 29 15.44 1.49 -1.03
C GLY A 29 16.28 0.22 -0.79
N THR A 30 15.92 -0.62 0.20
CA THR A 30 16.61 -1.91 0.43
C THR A 30 16.03 -3.05 -0.38
N LEU A 31 14.85 -2.88 -1.00
CA LEU A 31 14.30 -3.88 -1.92
C LEU A 31 15.17 -3.95 -3.19
N GLY A 32 15.29 -5.16 -3.74
CA GLY A 32 15.96 -5.36 -5.01
C GLY A 32 15.28 -4.60 -6.14
N LEU A 33 16.04 -4.26 -7.18
CA LEU A 33 15.48 -3.75 -8.43
C LEU A 33 14.61 -4.83 -9.08
N THR A 34 13.66 -4.40 -9.92
CA THR A 34 12.91 -5.34 -10.74
C THR A 34 13.87 -6.22 -11.53
N LEU A 35 13.59 -7.52 -11.56
CA LEU A 35 14.22 -8.43 -12.49
C LEU A 35 13.44 -8.44 -13.80
N ALA A 36 14.12 -8.77 -14.89
CA ALA A 36 13.47 -8.96 -16.16
C ALA A 36 12.47 -10.12 -16.03
N LYS A 37 11.19 -9.85 -16.34
CA LYS A 37 10.17 -10.90 -16.47
C LYS A 37 9.66 -10.88 -17.90
N THR A 38 10.12 -11.85 -18.67
CA THR A 38 9.73 -12.02 -20.07
C THR A 38 8.35 -12.66 -20.18
N ILE A 39 7.78 -12.60 -21.38
CA ILE A 39 6.58 -13.36 -21.73
C ILE A 39 6.92 -14.84 -21.58
N ASP A 40 6.19 -15.53 -20.71
CA ASP A 40 6.31 -16.98 -20.55
C ASP A 40 5.57 -17.67 -21.69
N HIS A 41 6.33 -18.27 -22.61
CA HIS A 41 5.78 -19.02 -23.74
C HIS A 41 5.36 -20.45 -23.37
N ASP A 42 5.76 -20.95 -22.20
CA ASP A 42 5.49 -22.31 -21.74
C ASP A 42 4.21 -22.39 -20.87
N ALA A 43 3.65 -21.23 -20.49
CA ALA A 43 2.36 -21.09 -19.85
C ALA A 43 1.33 -20.44 -20.80
N PRO A 44 0.82 -21.16 -21.83
CA PRO A 44 -0.04 -20.59 -22.88
C PRO A 44 -1.36 -20.01 -22.39
N PHE A 45 -1.80 -20.36 -21.17
CA PHE A 45 -3.00 -19.81 -20.52
C PHE A 45 -2.70 -18.64 -19.56
N LYS A 46 -1.44 -18.21 -19.45
CA LYS A 46 -1.00 -17.01 -18.73
C LYS A 46 -0.09 -16.14 -19.60
N PRO A 47 -0.47 -15.80 -20.85
CA PRO A 47 0.36 -14.93 -21.68
C PRO A 47 0.43 -13.57 -20.99
N THR A 48 1.59 -13.25 -20.43
CA THR A 48 1.82 -11.93 -19.86
C THR A 48 2.07 -11.01 -21.05
N ILE A 49 1.09 -10.20 -21.43
CA ILE A 49 1.18 -9.29 -22.59
C ILE A 49 2.19 -8.15 -22.37
N PHE A 50 2.70 -8.01 -21.15
CA PHE A 50 3.72 -7.02 -20.77
C PHE A 50 4.94 -7.72 -20.18
N ALA A 51 6.13 -7.33 -20.63
CA ALA A 51 7.37 -7.71 -19.97
C ALA A 51 7.75 -6.67 -18.90
N ILE A 52 8.25 -7.12 -17.75
CA ILE A 52 8.81 -6.22 -16.73
C ILE A 52 10.25 -5.89 -17.12
N GLN A 53 10.57 -4.61 -17.25
CA GLN A 53 11.93 -4.14 -17.48
C GLN A 53 12.79 -4.32 -16.22
N PRO A 54 14.03 -4.81 -16.33
CA PRO A 54 14.93 -4.88 -15.19
C PRO A 54 15.39 -3.48 -14.75
N GLY A 55 15.77 -3.34 -13.49
CA GLY A 55 16.44 -2.13 -13.00
C GLY A 55 15.53 -1.02 -12.49
N VAL A 56 14.21 -1.22 -12.47
CA VAL A 56 13.26 -0.27 -11.87
C VAL A 56 13.30 -0.44 -10.35
N ASN A 57 13.43 0.67 -9.61
CA ASN A 57 13.42 0.60 -8.15
C ASN A 57 11.98 0.37 -7.63
N ALA A 58 11.87 -0.07 -6.37
CA ALA A 58 10.59 -0.44 -5.78
C ALA A 58 9.61 0.75 -5.68
N GLN A 59 10.10 1.96 -5.41
CA GLN A 59 9.25 3.15 -5.31
C GLN A 59 8.60 3.51 -6.64
N ASP A 60 9.38 3.54 -7.72
CA ASP A 60 8.87 3.79 -9.08
C ASP A 60 7.92 2.68 -9.50
N ALA A 61 8.28 1.41 -9.28
CA ALA A 61 7.43 0.27 -9.61
C ALA A 61 6.08 0.35 -8.89
N LEU A 62 6.07 0.60 -7.58
CA LEU A 62 4.85 0.76 -6.78
C LEU A 62 4.04 1.99 -7.23
N THR A 63 4.70 3.09 -7.59
CA THR A 63 4.02 4.28 -8.14
C THR A 63 3.28 3.96 -9.44
N TYR A 64 3.90 3.20 -10.35
CA TYR A 64 3.23 2.75 -11.57
C TYR A 64 2.09 1.77 -11.29
N VAL A 65 2.27 0.83 -10.36
CA VAL A 65 1.19 -0.10 -9.94
C VAL A 65 0.00 0.66 -9.37
N SER A 66 0.21 1.64 -8.49
CA SER A 66 -0.87 2.49 -7.96
C SER A 66 -1.66 3.13 -9.10
N LYS A 67 -0.99 3.76 -10.07
CA LYS A 67 -1.65 4.38 -11.24
C LYS A 67 -2.49 3.38 -12.05
N LEU A 68 -1.97 2.17 -12.28
CA LEU A 68 -2.71 1.13 -13.00
C LEU A 68 -3.95 0.67 -12.23
N LEU A 69 -3.85 0.54 -10.89
CA LEU A 69 -4.98 0.18 -10.04
C LEU A 69 -6.05 1.29 -10.03
N ALA A 70 -5.66 2.57 -10.02
CA ALA A 70 -6.61 3.69 -10.17
C ALA A 70 -7.38 3.62 -11.50
N VAL A 71 -6.69 3.30 -12.60
CA VAL A 71 -7.37 3.13 -13.90
C VAL A 71 -8.31 1.93 -13.87
N ALA A 72 -7.92 0.85 -13.19
CA ALA A 72 -8.77 -0.33 -13.03
C ALA A 72 -10.03 -0.03 -12.19
N GLU A 73 -9.91 0.78 -11.14
CA GLU A 73 -11.04 1.27 -10.34
C GLU A 73 -12.01 2.11 -11.17
N LEU A 74 -11.50 3.12 -11.88
CA LEU A 74 -12.30 3.98 -12.75
C LEU A 74 -13.04 3.18 -13.84
N ASN A 75 -12.34 2.25 -14.49
CA ASN A 75 -12.96 1.37 -15.48
C ASN A 75 -13.97 0.43 -14.84
N GLY A 76 -13.72 -0.01 -13.61
CA GLY A 76 -14.59 -0.92 -12.89
C GLY A 76 -15.89 -0.26 -12.49
N ASP A 77 -15.85 0.98 -12.01
CA ASP A 77 -17.05 1.77 -11.72
C ASP A 77 -17.97 1.87 -12.94
N GLU A 78 -17.41 2.20 -14.11
CA GLU A 78 -18.15 2.30 -15.37
C GLU A 78 -18.75 0.94 -15.80
N ILE A 79 -17.98 -0.15 -15.71
CA ILE A 79 -18.46 -1.50 -16.04
C ILE A 79 -19.60 -1.91 -15.09
N SER A 80 -19.49 -1.58 -13.79
CA SER A 80 -20.47 -1.95 -12.77
C SER A 80 -21.88 -1.40 -13.08
N LEU A 81 -21.98 -0.27 -13.78
CA LEU A 81 -23.25 0.33 -14.19
C LEU A 81 -24.00 -0.55 -15.19
N HIS A 82 -23.28 -1.32 -16.00
CA HIS A 82 -23.83 -2.07 -17.15
C HIS A 82 -24.06 -3.57 -16.87
N THR A 83 -23.66 -4.07 -15.69
CA THR A 83 -23.80 -5.49 -15.32
C THR A 83 -25.22 -5.82 -14.82
N ASN A 84 -25.65 -7.08 -14.90
CA ASN A 84 -26.89 -7.49 -14.24
C ASN A 84 -26.69 -7.57 -12.71
N PRO A 85 -27.75 -7.60 -11.87
CA PRO A 85 -27.61 -7.56 -10.41
C PRO A 85 -26.73 -8.65 -9.78
N VAL A 86 -26.71 -9.86 -10.34
CA VAL A 86 -25.90 -10.98 -9.83
C VAL A 86 -24.44 -10.80 -10.24
N GLU A 87 -24.17 -10.49 -11.49
CA GLU A 87 -22.81 -10.19 -11.95
C GLU A 87 -22.24 -8.96 -11.25
N ARG A 88 -23.07 -7.95 -10.98
CA ARG A 88 -22.69 -6.74 -10.26
C ARG A 88 -22.14 -7.05 -8.88
N SER A 89 -22.78 -7.94 -8.11
CA SER A 89 -22.30 -8.26 -6.75
C SER A 89 -20.96 -9.00 -6.77
N LEU A 90 -20.78 -9.93 -7.71
CA LEU A 90 -19.49 -10.62 -7.93
C LEU A 90 -18.42 -9.62 -8.39
N PHE A 91 -18.77 -8.72 -9.30
CA PHE A 91 -17.90 -7.68 -9.83
C PHE A 91 -17.43 -6.71 -8.74
N TRP A 92 -18.35 -6.23 -7.89
CA TRP A 92 -17.99 -5.39 -6.73
C TRP A 92 -17.05 -6.11 -5.76
N GLY A 93 -17.26 -7.41 -5.50
CA GLY A 93 -16.34 -8.18 -4.67
C GLY A 93 -14.91 -8.22 -5.24
N MET A 94 -14.79 -8.33 -6.57
CA MET A 94 -13.50 -8.22 -7.25
C MET A 94 -12.95 -6.78 -7.19
N LEU A 95 -13.78 -5.76 -7.45
CA LEU A 95 -13.38 -4.35 -7.48
C LEU A 95 -12.84 -3.90 -6.11
N HIS A 96 -13.46 -4.33 -5.00
CA HIS A 96 -12.94 -4.07 -3.65
C HIS A 96 -11.55 -4.66 -3.41
N SER A 97 -11.21 -5.77 -4.07
CA SER A 97 -9.85 -6.32 -3.98
C SER A 97 -8.83 -5.42 -4.68
N VAL A 98 -9.24 -4.73 -5.76
CA VAL A 98 -8.42 -3.75 -6.47
C VAL A 98 -8.24 -2.49 -5.62
N GLU A 99 -9.32 -1.94 -5.08
CA GLU A 99 -9.31 -0.78 -4.18
C GLU A 99 -8.42 -1.01 -2.96
N PHE A 100 -8.55 -2.19 -2.33
CA PHE A 100 -7.71 -2.56 -1.20
C PHE A 100 -6.24 -2.64 -1.59
N ALA A 101 -5.92 -3.25 -2.74
CA ALA A 101 -4.55 -3.32 -3.24
C ALA A 101 -3.97 -1.92 -3.47
N ARG A 102 -4.74 -0.99 -4.05
CA ARG A 102 -4.33 0.40 -4.26
C ARG A 102 -4.07 1.10 -2.94
N ALA A 103 -4.99 0.99 -1.98
CA ALA A 103 -4.86 1.61 -0.67
C ALA A 103 -3.61 1.14 0.07
N VAL A 104 -3.28 -0.16 0.00
CA VAL A 104 -2.04 -0.70 0.59
C VAL A 104 -0.80 -0.14 -0.11
N VAL A 105 -0.79 -0.06 -1.45
CA VAL A 105 0.34 0.49 -2.22
C VAL A 105 0.53 1.98 -1.92
N ASP A 106 -0.55 2.76 -1.89
CA ASP A 106 -0.52 4.18 -1.57
C ASP A 106 0.00 4.41 -0.14
N ALA A 107 -0.43 3.60 0.83
CA ALA A 107 0.07 3.66 2.21
C ALA A 107 1.57 3.33 2.32
N LEU A 108 2.09 2.40 1.52
CA LEU A 108 3.52 2.09 1.46
C LEU A 108 4.32 3.27 0.87
N LEU A 109 3.81 3.89 -0.20
CA LEU A 109 4.42 5.05 -0.85
C LEU A 109 4.41 6.29 0.05
N GLU A 110 3.29 6.57 0.73
CA GLU A 110 3.17 7.68 1.68
C GLU A 110 4.12 7.49 2.88
N GLY A 111 4.16 6.28 3.44
CA GLY A 111 5.11 5.93 4.49
C GLY A 111 6.55 6.22 4.07
N SER A 112 6.89 5.90 2.81
CA SER A 112 8.23 6.16 2.25
C SER A 112 8.52 7.62 1.87
N SER A 113 7.53 8.51 1.84
CA SER A 113 7.76 9.94 1.52
C SER A 113 7.86 10.81 2.77
N SER A 114 7.21 10.40 3.86
CA SER A 114 7.11 11.15 5.13
C SER A 114 8.43 11.38 5.89
N CYS A 115 9.54 10.77 5.49
CA CYS A 115 10.86 11.02 6.11
C CYS A 115 11.60 12.25 5.55
N HIS A 116 11.23 12.76 4.37
CA HIS A 116 11.97 13.85 3.72
C HIS A 116 11.61 15.27 4.20
N GLN A 117 10.69 15.42 5.16
CA GLN A 117 10.27 16.71 5.71
C GLN A 117 10.60 16.82 7.21
N HIS A 118 11.89 16.93 7.52
CA HIS A 118 12.34 17.62 8.73
C HIS A 118 13.22 18.79 8.30
N PRO A 119 12.67 20.01 8.13
CA PRO A 119 13.50 21.19 7.95
C PRO A 119 14.32 21.39 9.23
N SER A 120 15.64 21.43 9.07
CA SER A 120 16.54 21.87 10.13
C SER A 120 16.33 23.37 10.33
N ASP A 121 15.73 23.76 11.46
CA ASP A 121 15.90 25.08 12.05
C ASP A 121 17.29 25.20 12.71
#